data_AF-A0A452YJM2-F1
#
_entry.id   AF-A0A452YJM2-F1
#
_cell.length_a   1.000
_cell.length_b   1.000
_cell.length_c   1.000
_cell.angle_alpha   90.00
_cell.angle_beta   90.00
_cell.angle_gamma   90.00
#
_symmetry.space_group_name_H-M   'P 1'
#
loop_
_entity.id
_entity.type
_entity.pdbx_description
1 polymer ?
#
loop_
_entity_poly.entity_id
_entity_poly.type
_entity_poly.pdbx_seq_one_letter_code
_entity_poly.pdbx_strand_id
1 'polypeptide(L)'
;GNSLVEIAGEKAGILKKGVPAYTVPQPEVAMSVLKQRASELGVSIRIVPPLDPRQLEDQPLGLHGEHQYMNAGLAVALANTWLERQGHLDRIHVKDHGTLPDQFIKGLSIACLQGRAQIVPDLQVSSECKDTSCPLVFYLDGAHSPESMEICAKWFSHVTKKDAAQPGPLEQRRSGINSKKILLFNCMSVRDPQILLPRLLDTCAQKGLCFDQALFVPNQSQYNKLGSHASPPPGREQIDLSWQLSLQTVWEDLLRGKKGLNGTSSSGASLVFESLPSAIKWLRETSQQNQSTSCQVLVTGSLHLVGDVLRLIKT
;
A
#
# COMPACT_ATOMS: atom_id res chain seq x y z
N GLY A 1 -6.67 18.92 12.47
CA GLY A 1 -6.60 20.14 11.66
C GLY A 1 -6.70 19.83 10.18
N ASN A 2 -7.03 20.83 9.38
CA ASN A 2 -7.18 20.71 7.92
C ASN A 2 -5.98 21.29 7.15
N SER A 3 -5.05 21.94 7.86
CA SER A 3 -3.82 22.47 7.27
C SER A 3 -2.60 21.62 7.66
N LEU A 4 -1.57 21.63 6.81
CA LEU A 4 -0.30 20.95 7.10
C LEU A 4 0.36 21.48 8.38
N VAL A 5 0.16 22.77 8.68
CA VAL A 5 0.64 23.43 9.91
C VAL A 5 -0.01 22.82 11.15
N GLU A 6 -1.34 22.74 11.18
CA GLU A 6 -2.07 22.14 12.30
C GLU A 6 -1.70 20.67 12.48
N ILE A 7 -1.62 19.91 11.38
CA ILE A 7 -1.24 18.49 11.42
C ILE A 7 0.18 18.32 11.98
N ALA A 8 1.13 19.16 11.55
CA ALA A 8 2.50 19.15 12.08
C ALA A 8 2.54 19.53 13.57
N GLY A 9 1.73 20.51 13.98
CA GLY A 9 1.61 20.94 15.38
C GLY A 9 1.13 19.82 16.30
N GLU A 10 0.05 19.14 15.91
CA GLU A 10 -0.47 17.96 16.64
C GLU A 10 0.59 16.85 16.75
N LYS A 11 1.29 16.55 15.64
CA LYS A 11 2.37 15.55 15.63
C LYS A 11 3.55 15.96 16.51
N ALA A 12 3.88 17.25 16.56
CA ALA A 12 4.95 17.78 17.41
C ALA A 12 4.63 17.65 18.92
N GLY A 13 3.38 17.36 19.30
CA GLY A 13 2.96 17.14 20.68
C GLY A 13 3.67 15.97 21.38
N ILE A 14 4.25 15.04 20.62
CA ILE A 14 5.03 13.92 21.17
C ILE A 14 6.45 14.32 21.60
N LEU A 15 6.92 15.51 21.23
CA LEU A 15 8.25 16.00 21.63
C LEU A 15 8.30 16.21 23.14
N LYS A 16 9.37 15.73 23.79
CA LYS A 16 9.57 15.83 25.24
C LYS A 16 10.99 16.27 25.57
N LYS A 17 11.11 17.16 26.56
CA LYS A 17 12.40 17.62 27.09
C LYS A 17 13.24 16.42 27.55
N GLY A 18 14.52 16.41 27.21
CA GLY A 18 15.46 15.33 27.58
C GLY A 18 15.28 14.02 26.79
N VAL A 19 14.39 13.99 25.80
CA VAL A 19 14.19 12.84 24.91
C VAL A 19 14.73 13.17 23.52
N PRO A 20 15.63 12.36 22.94
CA PRO A 20 16.07 12.52 21.55
C PRO A 20 14.88 12.50 20.60
N ALA A 21 14.82 13.47 19.69
CA ALA A 21 13.78 13.58 18.70
C ALA A 21 14.36 13.35 17.30
N TYR A 22 13.67 12.52 16.52
CA TYR A 22 14.05 12.18 15.15
C TYR A 22 12.88 12.42 14.21
N THR A 23 13.20 12.84 12.99
CA THR A 23 12.25 12.92 11.88
C THR A 23 12.97 12.59 10.58
N VAL A 24 12.23 12.34 9.52
CA VAL A 24 12.74 12.30 8.15
C VAL A 24 12.54 13.68 7.48
N PRO A 25 13.09 13.95 6.28
CA PRO A 25 12.74 15.17 5.56
C PRO A 25 11.22 15.35 5.46
N GLN A 26 10.76 16.57 5.75
CA GLN A 26 9.35 16.96 5.68
C GLN A 26 9.22 18.15 4.73
N PRO A 27 8.02 18.42 4.19
CA PRO A 27 7.75 19.70 3.53
C PRO A 27 8.15 20.86 4.43
N GLU A 28 8.66 21.94 3.84
CA GLU A 28 9.25 23.07 4.57
C GLU A 28 8.31 23.65 5.64
N VAL A 29 7.03 23.81 5.28
CA VAL A 29 5.98 24.30 6.18
C VAL A 29 5.84 23.40 7.42
N ALA A 30 5.82 22.07 7.24
CA ALA A 30 5.75 21.14 8.37
C ALA A 30 7.04 21.14 9.19
N MET A 31 8.20 21.17 8.52
CA MET A 31 9.51 21.16 9.19
C MET A 31 9.71 22.40 10.06
N SER A 32 9.25 23.57 9.62
CA SER A 32 9.31 24.82 10.39
C SER A 32 8.51 24.72 11.69
N VAL A 33 7.31 24.14 11.65
CA VAL A 33 6.48 23.89 12.85
C VAL A 33 7.17 22.93 13.81
N LEU A 34 7.74 21.83 13.30
CA LEU A 34 8.48 20.87 14.13
C LEU A 34 9.69 21.54 14.81
N LYS A 35 10.50 22.32 14.07
CA LYS A 35 11.67 23.02 14.60
C LYS A 35 11.30 24.08 15.64
N GLN A 36 10.25 24.85 15.38
CA GLN A 36 9.74 25.85 16.33
C GLN A 36 9.33 25.17 17.64
N ARG A 37 8.51 24.11 17.55
CA ARG A 37 8.06 23.39 18.74
C ARG A 37 9.20 22.76 19.52
N ALA A 38 10.21 22.25 18.82
CA ALA A 38 11.41 21.71 19.44
C ALA A 38 12.19 22.79 20.20
N SER A 39 12.35 23.98 19.60
CA SER A 39 13.01 25.13 20.23
C SER A 39 12.29 25.56 21.52
N GLU A 40 10.96 25.66 21.49
CA GLU A 40 10.14 26.00 22.68
C GLU A 40 10.35 25.02 23.84
N LEU A 41 10.56 23.74 23.53
CA LEU A 41 10.76 22.67 24.51
C LEU A 41 12.22 22.45 24.89
N GLY A 42 13.16 23.19 24.27
CA GLY A 42 14.61 22.95 24.42
C GLY A 42 15.04 21.57 23.92
N VAL A 43 14.40 21.06 22.88
CA VAL A 43 14.66 19.76 22.23
C VAL A 43 15.36 20.00 20.90
N SER A 44 16.39 19.20 20.59
CA SER A 44 16.98 19.18 19.25
C SER A 44 16.36 18.06 18.43
N ILE A 45 15.81 18.39 17.25
CA ILE A 45 15.32 17.40 16.28
C ILE A 45 16.45 17.04 15.31
N ARG A 46 16.72 15.74 15.18
CA ARG A 46 17.64 15.19 14.19
C ARG A 46 16.86 14.75 12.95
N ILE A 47 17.26 15.26 11.79
CA ILE A 47 16.71 14.84 10.49
C ILE A 47 17.54 13.65 9.98
N VAL A 48 16.89 12.50 9.82
CA VAL A 48 17.51 11.25 9.40
C VAL A 48 17.40 11.13 7.88
N PRO A 49 18.52 10.92 7.15
CA PRO A 49 18.47 10.68 5.72
C PRO A 49 17.87 9.29 5.41
N PRO A 50 17.41 9.04 4.18
CA PRO A 50 17.10 7.69 3.73
C PRO A 50 18.30 6.76 3.94
N LEU A 51 18.03 5.51 4.29
CA LEU A 51 19.06 4.47 4.36
C LEU A 51 19.69 4.28 2.97
N ASP A 52 21.02 4.27 2.90
CA ASP A 52 21.73 3.94 1.67
C ASP A 52 21.67 2.41 1.46
N PRO A 53 21.11 1.91 0.33
CA PRO A 53 21.03 0.48 0.05
C PRO A 53 22.39 -0.24 0.11
N ARG A 54 23.51 0.46 -0.15
CA ARG A 54 24.86 -0.12 -0.06
C ARG A 54 25.22 -0.58 1.35
N GLN A 55 24.56 -0.03 2.37
CA GLN A 55 24.80 -0.41 3.76
C GLN A 55 24.17 -1.77 4.13
N LEU A 56 23.43 -2.41 3.20
CA LEU A 56 22.72 -3.66 3.42
C LEU A 56 23.42 -4.91 2.84
N GLU A 57 24.64 -4.78 2.29
CA GLU A 57 25.36 -5.92 1.66
C GLU A 57 24.51 -6.69 0.64
N ASP A 58 23.88 -5.95 -0.28
CA ASP A 58 22.97 -6.48 -1.30
C ASP A 58 21.70 -7.19 -0.76
N GLN A 59 21.45 -7.17 0.55
CA GLN A 59 20.21 -7.68 1.12
C GLN A 59 19.05 -6.70 0.86
N PRO A 60 17.91 -7.19 0.33
CA PRO A 60 16.74 -6.34 0.16
C PRO A 60 16.09 -6.02 1.51
N LEU A 61 15.39 -4.88 1.58
CA LEU A 61 14.44 -4.63 2.66
C LEU A 61 13.27 -5.61 2.57
N GLY A 62 12.77 -6.09 3.71
CA GLY A 62 11.57 -6.92 3.76
C GLY A 62 10.31 -6.16 3.34
N LEU A 63 10.27 -4.85 3.61
CA LEU A 63 9.21 -3.95 3.17
C LEU A 63 9.51 -3.40 1.78
N HIS A 64 8.55 -3.54 0.87
CA HIS A 64 8.70 -3.11 -0.52
C HIS A 64 8.37 -1.63 -0.73
N GLY A 65 9.04 -1.01 -1.70
CA GLY A 65 8.82 0.37 -2.15
C GLY A 65 9.94 1.33 -1.74
N GLU A 66 10.26 2.29 -2.61
CA GLU A 66 11.38 3.23 -2.41
C GLU A 66 11.25 4.07 -1.14
N HIS A 67 10.03 4.43 -0.76
CA HIS A 67 9.75 5.16 0.47
C HIS A 67 10.19 4.40 1.74
N GLN A 68 10.35 3.08 1.68
CA GLN A 68 10.79 2.28 2.82
C GLN A 68 12.24 2.55 3.21
N TYR A 69 13.09 3.08 2.33
CA TYR A 69 14.44 3.50 2.71
C TYR A 69 14.43 4.69 3.69
N MET A 70 13.45 5.59 3.58
CA MET A 70 13.24 6.64 4.60
C MET A 70 12.81 6.03 5.94
N ASN A 71 11.88 5.08 5.91
CA ASN A 71 11.42 4.39 7.12
C ASN A 71 12.54 3.57 7.76
N ALA A 72 13.33 2.86 6.96
CA ALA A 72 14.46 2.05 7.40
C ALA A 72 15.55 2.93 8.03
N GLY A 73 15.89 4.06 7.41
CA GLY A 73 16.86 5.02 7.98
C GLY A 73 16.41 5.52 9.35
N LEU A 74 15.13 5.93 9.46
CA LEU A 74 14.55 6.35 10.74
C LEU A 74 14.55 5.21 11.78
N ALA A 75 14.17 3.99 11.38
CA ALA A 75 14.17 2.82 12.26
C ALA A 75 15.58 2.49 12.78
N VAL A 76 16.60 2.55 11.92
CA VAL A 76 18.01 2.38 12.30
C VAL A 76 18.41 3.43 13.32
N ALA A 77 18.14 4.72 13.07
CA ALA A 77 18.49 5.80 13.99
C ALA A 77 17.81 5.64 15.37
N LEU A 78 16.54 5.26 15.39
CA LEU A 78 15.78 5.03 16.61
C LEU A 78 16.31 3.81 17.39
N ALA A 79 16.52 2.68 16.72
CA ALA A 79 17.07 1.48 17.34
C ALA A 79 18.48 1.71 17.88
N ASN A 80 19.33 2.42 17.12
CA ASN A 80 20.69 2.77 17.55
C ASN A 80 20.69 3.64 18.81
N THR A 81 19.82 4.66 18.85
CA THR A 81 19.67 5.54 20.01
C THR A 81 19.16 4.79 21.24
N TRP A 82 18.23 3.85 21.03
CA TRP A 82 17.72 3.04 22.13
C TRP A 82 18.82 2.13 22.71
N LEU A 83 19.59 1.44 21.85
CA LEU A 83 20.71 0.60 22.26
C LEU A 83 21.77 1.40 23.04
N GLU A 84 22.15 2.57 22.55
CA GLU A 84 23.07 3.48 23.23
C GLU A 84 22.58 3.84 24.64
N ARG A 85 21.29 4.21 24.76
CA ARG A 85 20.68 4.55 26.06
C ARG A 85 20.54 3.38 27.02
N GLN A 86 20.48 2.15 26.52
CA GLN A 86 20.48 0.94 27.34
C GLN A 86 21.90 0.45 27.68
N GLY A 87 22.95 1.12 27.21
CA GLY A 87 24.35 0.73 27.44
C GLY A 87 24.83 -0.44 26.58
N HIS A 88 24.12 -0.79 25.51
CA HIS A 88 24.51 -1.84 24.55
C HIS A 88 25.46 -1.30 23.47
N LEU A 89 26.59 -0.74 23.89
CA LEU A 89 27.58 -0.07 23.02
C LEU A 89 28.32 -1.02 22.06
N ASP A 90 28.25 -2.33 22.29
CA ASP A 90 28.78 -3.38 21.39
C ASP A 90 27.87 -3.64 20.19
N ARG A 91 26.61 -3.17 20.23
CA ARG A 91 25.57 -3.45 19.23
C ARG A 91 25.14 -2.22 18.45
N ILE A 92 25.72 -1.05 18.73
CA ILE A 92 25.41 0.19 18.03
C ILE A 92 26.06 0.21 16.64
N HIS A 93 25.39 0.87 15.71
CA HIS A 93 26.00 1.23 14.45
C HIS A 93 26.80 2.52 14.64
N VAL A 94 28.13 2.42 14.54
CA VAL A 94 29.04 3.58 14.51
C VAL A 94 29.10 4.08 13.06
N LYS A 95 28.86 5.38 12.86
CA LYS A 95 28.66 6.03 11.54
C LYS A 95 29.82 5.86 10.53
N ASP A 96 30.99 5.37 10.97
CA ASP A 96 32.19 5.21 10.14
C ASP A 96 32.35 3.84 9.48
N HIS A 97 31.50 2.86 9.84
CA HIS A 97 31.45 1.58 9.15
C HIS A 97 30.42 1.69 8.04
N GLY A 98 30.84 1.74 6.77
CA GLY A 98 29.95 1.88 5.62
C GLY A 98 28.84 0.81 5.51
N THR A 99 28.84 -0.20 6.37
CA THR A 99 27.84 -1.28 6.44
C THR A 99 27.13 -1.27 7.80
N LEU A 100 25.84 -1.62 7.80
CA LEU A 100 25.08 -1.82 9.03
C LEU A 100 25.52 -3.12 9.73
N PRO A 101 25.44 -3.21 11.07
CA PRO A 101 25.66 -4.48 11.76
C PRO A 101 24.67 -5.56 11.30
N ASP A 102 25.09 -6.83 11.27
CA ASP A 102 24.29 -7.97 10.80
C ASP A 102 22.90 -8.04 11.42
N GLN A 103 22.76 -7.68 12.69
CA GLN A 103 21.46 -7.72 13.37
C GLN A 103 20.48 -6.67 12.82
N PHE A 104 20.98 -5.51 12.38
CA PHE A 104 20.18 -4.49 11.72
C PHE A 104 19.79 -4.94 10.31
N ILE A 105 20.75 -5.46 9.53
CA ILE A 105 20.48 -5.98 8.17
C ILE A 105 19.42 -7.07 8.25
N LYS A 106 19.61 -8.06 9.14
CA LYS A 106 18.64 -9.13 9.37
C LYS A 106 17.28 -8.60 9.81
N GLY A 107 17.24 -7.65 10.75
CA GLY A 107 16.00 -7.05 11.22
C GLY A 107 15.23 -6.34 10.10
N LEU A 108 15.93 -5.61 9.24
CA LEU A 108 15.35 -4.91 8.10
C LEU A 108 14.92 -5.86 6.97
N SER A 109 15.65 -6.96 6.74
CA SER A 109 15.33 -7.92 5.67
C SER A 109 14.13 -8.80 6.02
N ILE A 110 13.92 -9.13 7.29
CA ILE A 110 12.76 -9.91 7.74
C ILE A 110 11.56 -9.06 8.16
N ALA A 111 11.69 -7.72 8.17
CA ALA A 111 10.62 -6.81 8.53
C ALA A 111 9.42 -6.99 7.60
N CYS A 112 8.25 -7.26 8.18
CA CYS A 112 7.00 -7.46 7.44
C CYS A 112 5.88 -6.64 8.07
N LEU A 113 5.07 -5.99 7.24
CA LEU A 113 3.92 -5.20 7.66
C LEU A 113 2.74 -5.54 6.77
N GLN A 114 1.75 -6.21 7.35
CA GLN A 114 0.59 -6.69 6.59
C GLN A 114 -0.18 -5.52 5.96
N GLY A 115 -0.57 -5.68 4.69
CA GLY A 115 -1.29 -4.67 3.94
C GLY A 115 -0.46 -3.43 3.56
N ARG A 116 0.87 -3.56 3.49
CA ARG A 116 1.78 -2.54 2.96
C ARG A 116 2.65 -3.17 1.88
N ALA A 117 2.38 -2.81 0.63
CA ALA A 117 3.09 -3.33 -0.53
C ALA A 117 3.25 -4.87 -0.50
N GLN A 118 2.19 -5.58 -0.10
CA GLN A 118 2.22 -7.03 0.16
C GLN A 118 1.65 -7.79 -1.03
N ILE A 119 2.36 -8.80 -1.53
CA ILE A 119 1.92 -9.66 -2.64
C ILE A 119 1.49 -11.01 -2.06
N VAL A 120 0.27 -11.45 -2.37
CA VAL A 120 -0.31 -12.70 -1.88
C VAL A 120 -0.96 -13.47 -3.03
N PRO A 121 -0.34 -14.57 -3.49
CA PRO A 121 -0.99 -15.51 -4.39
C PRO A 121 -2.23 -16.15 -3.75
N ASP A 122 -3.31 -16.32 -4.49
CA ASP A 122 -4.46 -17.11 -4.01
C ASP A 122 -4.16 -18.60 -4.18
N LEU A 123 -3.89 -19.27 -3.06
CA LEU A 123 -3.53 -20.68 -3.05
C LEU A 123 -4.72 -21.60 -3.35
N GLN A 124 -5.97 -21.16 -3.11
CA GLN A 124 -7.14 -21.97 -3.41
C GLN A 124 -7.27 -22.20 -4.92
N VAL A 125 -6.96 -21.19 -5.73
CA VAL A 125 -6.95 -21.33 -7.19
C VAL A 125 -5.69 -22.06 -7.70
N SER A 126 -4.58 -21.92 -6.98
CA SER A 126 -3.29 -22.55 -7.36
C SER A 126 -3.30 -24.07 -7.15
N SER A 127 -4.10 -24.58 -6.20
CA SER A 127 -4.16 -26.01 -5.86
C SER A 127 -4.80 -26.87 -6.96
N GLU A 128 -5.57 -26.25 -7.86
CA GLU A 128 -6.30 -26.95 -8.94
C GLU A 128 -5.57 -26.90 -10.29
N CYS A 129 -4.53 -26.07 -10.43
CA CYS A 129 -3.77 -25.91 -11.66
C CYS A 129 -2.50 -26.78 -11.64
N LYS A 130 -2.33 -27.64 -12.66
CA LYS A 130 -1.14 -28.49 -12.84
C LYS A 130 0.12 -27.71 -13.26
N ASP A 131 -0.03 -26.43 -13.63
CA ASP A 131 1.06 -25.53 -14.01
C ASP A 131 1.50 -24.64 -12.85
N THR A 132 2.80 -24.32 -12.81
CA THR A 132 3.47 -23.59 -11.71
C THR A 132 3.12 -22.10 -11.64
N SER A 133 2.19 -21.61 -12.46
CA SER A 133 1.78 -20.21 -12.49
C SER A 133 0.52 -19.99 -11.66
N CYS A 134 0.61 -19.14 -10.64
CA CYS A 134 -0.57 -18.72 -9.89
C CYS A 134 -1.47 -17.83 -10.78
N PRO A 135 -2.71 -18.27 -11.08
CA PRO A 135 -3.56 -17.54 -12.01
C PRO A 135 -4.26 -16.33 -11.35
N LEU A 136 -4.20 -16.20 -10.01
CA LEU A 136 -4.78 -15.08 -9.26
C LEU A 136 -3.82 -14.58 -8.16
N VAL A 137 -3.33 -13.35 -8.30
CA VAL A 137 -2.41 -12.73 -7.33
C VAL A 137 -2.99 -11.42 -6.82
N PHE A 138 -3.02 -11.28 -5.49
CA PHE A 138 -3.44 -10.05 -4.81
C PHE A 138 -2.25 -9.18 -4.45
N TYR A 139 -2.33 -7.91 -4.81
CA TYR A 139 -1.37 -6.86 -4.47
C TYR A 139 -2.06 -5.93 -3.48
N LEU A 140 -1.64 -5.97 -2.23
CA LEU A 140 -2.35 -5.41 -1.09
C LEU A 140 -1.62 -4.19 -0.53
N ASP A 141 -2.27 -3.03 -0.57
CA ASP A 141 -1.73 -1.82 0.02
C ASP A 141 -2.83 -0.87 0.52
N GLY A 142 -2.82 -0.60 1.82
CA GLY A 142 -3.84 0.22 2.48
C GLY A 142 -3.70 1.73 2.29
N ALA A 143 -3.17 2.20 1.15
CA ALA A 143 -3.15 3.62 0.78
C ALA A 143 -4.56 4.23 0.78
N HIS A 144 -4.66 5.46 1.29
CA HIS A 144 -5.94 6.16 1.49
C HIS A 144 -5.79 7.69 1.60
N SER A 145 -4.65 8.22 1.16
CA SER A 145 -4.37 9.65 0.97
C SER A 145 -3.79 9.85 -0.44
N PRO A 146 -3.87 11.04 -1.04
CA PRO A 146 -3.34 11.27 -2.39
C PRO A 146 -1.87 10.87 -2.54
N GLU A 147 -1.03 11.19 -1.55
CA GLU A 147 0.40 10.86 -1.55
C GLU A 147 0.61 9.35 -1.44
N SER A 148 -0.14 8.65 -0.57
CA SER A 148 -0.03 7.19 -0.44
C SER A 148 -0.56 6.46 -1.67
N MET A 149 -1.61 6.97 -2.34
CA MET A 149 -2.13 6.41 -3.59
C MET A 149 -1.10 6.48 -4.72
N GLU A 150 -0.33 7.58 -4.81
CA GLU A 150 0.76 7.71 -5.78
C GLU A 150 1.87 6.67 -5.50
N ILE A 151 2.29 6.53 -4.24
CA ILE A 151 3.31 5.55 -3.85
C ILE A 151 2.83 4.11 -4.13
N CYS A 152 1.57 3.81 -3.81
CA CYS A 152 0.92 2.54 -4.11
C CYS A 152 0.94 2.24 -5.62
N ALA A 153 0.54 3.20 -6.45
CA ALA A 153 0.56 3.09 -7.91
C ALA A 153 1.97 2.85 -8.47
N LYS A 154 2.98 3.57 -7.96
CA LYS A 154 4.39 3.38 -8.35
C LYS A 154 4.86 1.98 -8.03
N TRP A 155 4.59 1.50 -6.81
CA TRP A 155 4.94 0.15 -6.38
C TRP A 155 4.27 -0.91 -7.25
N PHE A 156 2.94 -0.84 -7.40
CA PHE A 156 2.16 -1.80 -8.19
C PHE A 156 2.64 -1.84 -9.65
N SER A 157 2.85 -0.69 -10.28
CA SER A 157 3.35 -0.61 -11.65
C SER A 157 4.75 -1.18 -11.81
N HIS A 158 5.60 -1.06 -10.79
CA HIS A 158 6.97 -1.60 -10.82
C HIS A 158 6.98 -3.13 -10.74
N VAL A 159 6.27 -3.70 -9.76
CA VAL A 159 6.29 -5.16 -9.53
C VAL A 159 5.59 -5.91 -10.66
N THR A 160 4.49 -5.37 -11.20
CA THR A 160 3.74 -6.03 -12.28
C THR A 160 4.39 -5.92 -13.65
N LYS A 161 5.36 -5.00 -13.83
CA LYS A 161 6.24 -4.95 -15.02
C LYS A 161 7.38 -5.95 -14.96
N LYS A 162 7.96 -6.16 -13.77
CA LYS A 162 9.05 -7.13 -13.59
C LYS A 162 8.61 -8.55 -13.89
N ASP A 163 7.37 -8.90 -13.56
CA ASP A 163 6.76 -10.19 -13.92
C ASP A 163 6.67 -10.39 -15.45
N ALA A 164 6.61 -9.31 -16.24
CA ALA A 164 6.62 -9.36 -17.69
C ALA A 164 8.03 -9.41 -18.31
N ALA A 165 9.09 -9.17 -17.52
CA ALA A 165 10.44 -8.87 -18.03
C ALA A 165 11.58 -9.75 -17.49
N GLN A 166 11.33 -10.73 -16.62
CA GLN A 166 12.38 -11.63 -16.10
C GLN A 166 12.51 -12.94 -16.91
N PRO A 167 13.62 -13.15 -17.65
CA PRO A 167 14.05 -14.47 -18.09
C PRO A 167 14.72 -15.19 -16.90
N GLY A 168 14.14 -16.31 -16.45
CA GLY A 168 14.79 -17.18 -15.48
C GLY A 168 16.05 -17.85 -16.07
N PRO A 169 17.01 -18.29 -15.23
CA PRO A 169 18.18 -19.03 -15.66
C PRO A 169 17.79 -20.49 -15.88
N LEU A 170 17.06 -20.76 -16.97
CA LEU A 170 16.96 -22.03 -17.69
C LEU A 170 15.90 -21.85 -18.79
N GLU A 171 16.27 -22.31 -19.98
CA GLU A 171 15.67 -22.05 -21.27
C GLU A 171 14.16 -22.31 -21.35
N GLN A 172 13.40 -21.25 -21.62
CA GLN A 172 12.35 -21.18 -22.64
C GLN A 172 11.83 -19.75 -22.69
N ARG A 173 11.84 -19.14 -23.88
CA ARG A 173 11.16 -17.86 -24.13
C ARG A 173 9.69 -18.02 -23.73
N ARG A 174 9.31 -17.59 -22.53
CA ARG A 174 7.91 -17.44 -22.14
C ARG A 174 7.36 -16.28 -22.97
N SER A 175 6.71 -16.61 -24.09
CA SER A 175 5.81 -15.67 -24.76
C SER A 175 4.84 -15.17 -23.68
N GLY A 176 4.80 -13.85 -23.46
CA GLY A 176 4.26 -13.23 -22.25
C GLY A 176 2.88 -13.76 -21.87
N ILE A 177 2.75 -14.24 -20.63
CA ILE A 177 1.43 -14.54 -20.05
C ILE A 177 0.65 -13.23 -20.08
N ASN A 178 -0.46 -13.22 -20.81
CA ASN A 178 -1.34 -12.07 -20.82
C ASN A 178 -1.81 -11.84 -19.38
N SER A 179 -1.80 -10.59 -18.90
CA SER A 179 -2.13 -10.31 -17.50
C SER A 179 -3.28 -9.31 -17.44
N LYS A 180 -4.36 -9.68 -16.76
CA LYS A 180 -5.49 -8.81 -16.51
C LYS A 180 -5.27 -8.06 -15.20
N LYS A 181 -5.18 -6.73 -15.25
CA LYS A 181 -5.01 -5.85 -14.08
C LYS A 181 -6.38 -5.41 -13.59
N ILE A 182 -6.74 -5.79 -12.37
CA ILE A 182 -8.02 -5.47 -11.76
C ILE A 182 -7.78 -4.59 -10.54
N LEU A 183 -8.57 -3.54 -10.38
CA LEU A 183 -8.62 -2.75 -9.15
C LEU A 183 -9.77 -3.27 -8.27
N LEU A 184 -9.50 -3.58 -7.01
CA LEU A 184 -10.51 -3.78 -5.97
C LEU A 184 -10.40 -2.62 -4.98
N PHE A 185 -11.39 -1.73 -4.97
CA PHE A 185 -11.29 -0.46 -4.28
C PHE A 185 -12.46 -0.21 -3.34
N ASN A 186 -12.15 0.38 -2.19
CA ASN A 186 -13.10 1.05 -1.33
C ASN A 186 -12.37 2.11 -0.49
N CYS A 187 -13.02 3.25 -0.21
CA CYS A 187 -12.56 4.21 0.78
C CYS A 187 -13.72 4.59 1.71
N MET A 188 -13.43 5.07 2.92
CA MET A 188 -14.49 5.58 3.82
C MET A 188 -15.02 6.92 3.29
N SER A 189 -16.26 7.28 3.65
CA SER A 189 -16.91 8.53 3.21
C SER A 189 -16.22 9.82 3.69
N VAL A 190 -15.37 9.72 4.73
CA VAL A 190 -14.49 10.81 5.17
C VAL A 190 -13.29 11.05 4.22
N ARG A 191 -13.16 10.23 3.17
CA ARG A 191 -12.16 10.36 2.12
C ARG A 191 -12.85 10.75 0.82
N ASP A 192 -12.14 11.54 0.00
CA ASP A 192 -12.65 12.01 -1.27
C ASP A 192 -12.15 11.12 -2.43
N PRO A 193 -13.00 10.26 -3.01
CA PRO A 193 -12.62 9.42 -4.15
C PRO A 193 -12.25 10.25 -5.40
N GLN A 194 -12.75 11.48 -5.53
CA GLN A 194 -12.41 12.40 -6.64
C GLN A 194 -10.96 12.89 -6.56
N ILE A 195 -10.29 12.71 -5.42
CA ILE A 195 -8.86 13.02 -5.28
C ILE A 195 -8.02 11.73 -5.32
N LEU A 196 -8.50 10.66 -4.69
CA LEU A 196 -7.75 9.40 -4.58
C LEU A 196 -7.64 8.65 -5.92
N LEU A 197 -8.75 8.48 -6.64
CA LEU A 197 -8.77 7.69 -7.87
C LEU A 197 -7.97 8.34 -9.01
N PRO A 198 -8.06 9.66 -9.28
CA PRO A 198 -7.22 10.28 -10.30
C PRO A 198 -5.75 10.13 -10.00
N ARG A 199 -5.35 10.34 -8.74
CA ARG A 199 -3.94 10.24 -8.33
C ARG A 199 -3.37 8.83 -8.57
N LEU A 200 -4.15 7.80 -8.27
CA LEU A 200 -3.80 6.40 -8.59
C LEU A 200 -3.70 6.19 -10.11
N LEU A 201 -4.75 6.53 -10.84
CA LEU A 201 -4.88 6.26 -12.27
C LEU A 201 -3.84 7.00 -13.12
N ASP A 202 -3.59 8.27 -12.83
CA ASP A 202 -2.61 9.08 -13.55
C ASP A 202 -1.20 8.56 -13.33
N THR A 203 -0.88 8.16 -12.10
CA THR A 203 0.42 7.59 -11.77
C THR A 203 0.62 6.23 -12.46
N CYS A 204 -0.40 5.36 -12.47
CA CYS A 204 -0.36 4.11 -13.23
C CYS A 204 -0.18 4.37 -14.73
N ALA A 205 -0.95 5.30 -15.31
CA ALA A 205 -0.88 5.64 -16.74
C ALA A 205 0.49 6.22 -17.14
N GLN A 206 1.09 7.08 -16.31
CA GLN A 206 2.46 7.58 -16.51
C GLN A 206 3.50 6.45 -16.47
N LYS A 207 3.20 5.37 -15.76
CA LYS A 207 4.00 4.15 -15.75
C LYS A 207 3.53 3.15 -16.81
N GLY A 208 2.64 3.49 -17.73
CA GLY A 208 2.18 2.59 -18.79
C GLY A 208 1.36 1.39 -18.27
N LEU A 209 0.74 1.52 -17.11
CA LEU A 209 -0.19 0.54 -16.55
C LEU A 209 -1.63 1.07 -16.68
N CYS A 210 -2.50 0.24 -17.25
CA CYS A 210 -3.93 0.48 -17.30
C CYS A 210 -4.65 -0.65 -16.56
N PHE A 211 -5.76 -0.33 -15.91
CA PHE A 211 -6.65 -1.34 -15.33
C PHE A 211 -7.67 -1.77 -16.38
N ASP A 212 -7.85 -3.07 -16.52
CA ASP A 212 -8.88 -3.66 -17.38
C ASP A 212 -10.26 -3.59 -16.73
N GLN A 213 -10.29 -3.60 -15.39
CA GLN A 213 -11.53 -3.63 -14.62
C GLN A 213 -11.38 -3.03 -13.23
N ALA A 214 -12.44 -2.44 -12.69
CA ALA A 214 -12.55 -2.01 -11.30
C ALA A 214 -13.75 -2.64 -10.60
N LEU A 215 -13.55 -3.10 -9.36
CA LEU A 215 -14.55 -3.70 -8.49
C LEU A 215 -14.70 -2.82 -7.24
N PHE A 216 -15.95 -2.49 -6.91
CA PHE A 216 -16.30 -1.71 -5.72
C PHE A 216 -17.12 -2.56 -4.76
N VAL A 217 -16.72 -2.56 -3.49
CA VAL A 217 -17.29 -3.43 -2.45
C VAL A 217 -17.57 -2.65 -1.16
N PRO A 218 -18.61 -3.02 -0.39
CA PRO A 218 -18.83 -2.45 0.94
C PRO A 218 -17.79 -2.93 1.95
N ASN A 219 -17.62 -2.18 3.04
CA ASN A 219 -16.80 -2.61 4.17
C ASN A 219 -17.50 -3.77 4.90
N GLN A 220 -16.75 -4.83 5.24
CA GLN A 220 -17.29 -5.94 6.02
C GLN A 220 -17.00 -5.83 7.51
N SER A 221 -15.88 -5.20 7.85
CA SER A 221 -15.47 -5.00 9.23
C SER A 221 -16.43 -4.03 9.93
N GLN A 222 -17.09 -4.51 10.99
CA GLN A 222 -18.09 -3.80 11.80
C GLN A 222 -17.54 -2.59 12.57
N TYR A 223 -16.34 -2.11 12.27
CA TYR A 223 -15.66 -1.03 12.99
C TYR A 223 -16.34 0.34 12.85
N ASN A 224 -17.26 0.50 11.91
CA ASN A 224 -18.20 1.64 11.90
C ASN A 224 -19.11 1.69 13.15
N LYS A 225 -19.16 0.62 13.96
CA LYS A 225 -19.95 0.52 15.20
C LYS A 225 -19.14 0.64 16.50
N LEU A 226 -17.93 1.20 16.50
CA LEU A 226 -17.21 1.51 17.75
C LEU A 226 -17.79 2.68 18.57
N GLY A 227 -19.01 3.12 18.24
CA GLY A 227 -19.82 4.05 19.04
C GLY A 227 -21.20 3.53 19.44
N SER A 228 -21.57 2.27 19.16
CA SER A 228 -22.90 1.78 19.53
C SER A 228 -22.90 0.29 19.82
N HIS A 229 -23.16 -0.05 21.09
CA HIS A 229 -23.40 -1.40 21.63
C HIS A 229 -24.71 -2.05 21.13
N ALA A 230 -25.08 -1.85 19.87
CA ALA A 230 -26.31 -2.42 19.32
C ALA A 230 -26.04 -3.77 18.64
N SER A 231 -26.63 -4.83 19.20
CA SER A 231 -26.76 -6.15 18.60
C SER A 231 -27.23 -6.06 17.14
N PRO A 232 -26.79 -6.97 16.24
CA PRO A 232 -27.27 -6.99 14.87
C PRO A 232 -28.79 -7.22 14.85
N PRO A 233 -29.58 -6.41 14.13
CA PRO A 233 -31.01 -6.60 14.02
C PRO A 233 -31.35 -7.90 13.26
N PRO A 234 -32.47 -8.57 13.59
CA PRO A 234 -32.90 -9.78 12.91
C PRO A 234 -33.64 -9.42 11.63
N GLY A 235 -32.94 -9.45 10.49
CA GLY A 235 -33.55 -9.28 9.17
C GLY A 235 -32.51 -9.22 8.07
N ARG A 236 -32.86 -9.63 6.84
CA ARG A 236 -32.08 -9.27 5.64
C ARG A 236 -32.25 -7.77 5.43
N GLU A 237 -31.46 -6.97 6.13
CA GLU A 237 -31.32 -5.55 5.81
C GLU A 237 -30.83 -5.45 4.37
N GLN A 238 -31.57 -4.73 3.54
CA GLN A 238 -31.13 -4.40 2.19
C GLN A 238 -29.80 -3.67 2.31
N ILE A 239 -28.74 -4.25 1.73
CA ILE A 239 -27.41 -3.65 1.80
C ILE A 239 -27.44 -2.35 1.00
N ASP A 240 -27.23 -1.22 1.68
CA ASP A 240 -27.10 0.07 1.00
C ASP A 240 -25.77 0.11 0.22
N LEU A 241 -25.89 0.14 -1.10
CA LEU A 241 -24.76 0.22 -2.04
C LEU A 241 -24.58 1.62 -2.63
N SER A 242 -25.29 2.63 -2.12
CA SER A 242 -25.21 4.02 -2.61
C SER A 242 -23.77 4.52 -2.68
N TRP A 243 -22.96 4.20 -1.66
CA TRP A 243 -21.54 4.57 -1.64
C TRP A 243 -20.74 3.85 -2.73
N GLN A 244 -20.90 2.54 -2.90
CA GLN A 244 -20.19 1.79 -3.95
C GLN A 244 -20.58 2.26 -5.36
N LEU A 245 -21.85 2.59 -5.58
CA LEU A 245 -22.35 3.16 -6.83
C LEU A 245 -21.78 4.57 -7.07
N SER A 246 -21.61 5.37 -6.02
CA SER A 246 -20.89 6.65 -6.11
C SER A 246 -19.43 6.46 -6.53
N LEU A 247 -18.70 5.53 -5.89
CA LEU A 247 -17.32 5.19 -6.27
C LEU A 247 -17.21 4.72 -7.73
N GLN A 248 -18.15 3.90 -8.18
CA GLN A 248 -18.25 3.46 -9.57
C GLN A 248 -18.48 4.63 -10.53
N THR A 249 -19.36 5.56 -10.17
CA THR A 249 -19.65 6.75 -10.98
C THR A 249 -18.39 7.59 -11.16
N VAL A 250 -17.66 7.86 -10.07
CA VAL A 250 -16.37 8.59 -10.12
C VAL A 250 -15.39 7.91 -11.07
N TRP A 251 -15.24 6.59 -10.95
CA TRP A 251 -14.35 5.82 -11.83
C TRP A 251 -14.71 5.97 -13.30
N GLU A 252 -15.99 5.81 -13.63
CA GLU A 252 -16.45 5.88 -15.01
C GLU A 252 -16.35 7.28 -15.62
N ASP A 253 -16.63 8.32 -14.83
CA ASP A 253 -16.45 9.72 -15.24
C ASP A 253 -15.00 10.00 -15.61
N LEU A 254 -14.05 9.51 -14.81
CA LEU A 254 -12.62 9.66 -15.08
C LEU A 254 -12.19 8.97 -16.38
N LEU A 255 -12.73 7.79 -16.67
CA LEU A 255 -12.44 7.08 -17.93
C LEU A 255 -13.11 7.76 -19.14
N ARG A 256 -14.32 8.30 -19.00
CA ARG A 256 -14.99 9.09 -20.05
C ARG A 256 -14.21 10.36 -20.36
N GLY A 257 -13.78 11.10 -19.34
CA GLY A 257 -12.96 12.30 -19.51
C GLY A 257 -11.66 12.04 -20.26
N LYS A 258 -10.99 10.91 -19.99
CA LYS A 258 -9.74 10.53 -20.67
C LYS A 258 -9.93 10.09 -22.13
N LYS A 259 -11.06 9.44 -22.47
CA LYS A 259 -11.40 9.07 -23.86
C LYS A 259 -11.59 10.28 -24.78
N GLY A 260 -12.00 11.43 -24.24
CA GLY A 260 -12.14 12.68 -25.00
C GLY A 260 -10.81 13.31 -25.45
N LEU A 261 -9.69 12.97 -24.80
CA LEU A 261 -8.37 13.53 -25.12
C LEU A 261 -7.48 12.60 -25.95
N ASN A 262 -7.56 11.28 -25.74
CA ASN A 262 -6.75 10.30 -26.46
C ASN A 262 -7.68 9.20 -26.99
N GLY A 263 -7.89 9.15 -28.31
CA GLY A 263 -8.86 8.28 -29.01
C GLY A 263 -8.61 6.76 -28.95
N THR A 264 -8.05 6.24 -27.85
CA THR A 264 -7.85 4.81 -27.62
C THR A 264 -8.80 4.30 -26.53
N SER A 265 -9.71 3.43 -26.96
CA SER A 265 -10.84 2.88 -26.20
C SER A 265 -10.42 1.86 -25.13
N SER A 266 -9.83 2.28 -24.00
CA SER A 266 -9.86 1.42 -22.81
C SER A 266 -11.23 1.55 -22.13
N SER A 267 -12.17 0.70 -22.50
CA SER A 267 -13.43 0.56 -21.75
C SER A 267 -13.14 -0.24 -20.48
N GLY A 268 -12.51 0.39 -19.48
CA GLY A 268 -12.27 -0.25 -18.19
C GLY A 268 -13.60 -0.57 -17.54
N ALA A 269 -14.02 -1.83 -17.59
CA ALA A 269 -15.30 -2.27 -17.05
C ALA A 269 -15.34 -2.01 -15.53
N SER A 270 -16.52 -1.73 -14.99
CA SER A 270 -16.71 -1.48 -13.57
C SER A 270 -17.80 -2.43 -13.04
N LEU A 271 -17.65 -2.96 -11.82
CA LEU A 271 -18.66 -3.78 -11.15
C LEU A 271 -18.80 -3.36 -9.69
N VAL A 272 -20.04 -3.42 -9.18
CA VAL A 272 -20.36 -3.29 -7.77
C VAL A 272 -20.81 -4.64 -7.24
N PHE A 273 -20.27 -5.07 -6.10
CA PHE A 273 -20.71 -6.29 -5.42
C PHE A 273 -21.37 -5.96 -4.08
N GLU A 274 -22.39 -6.74 -3.72
CA GLU A 274 -23.08 -6.67 -2.44
C GLU A 274 -22.19 -7.05 -1.24
N SER A 275 -21.13 -7.81 -1.47
CA SER A 275 -20.21 -8.23 -0.42
C SER A 275 -18.83 -8.56 -0.97
N LEU A 276 -17.81 -8.44 -0.10
CA LEU A 276 -16.45 -8.83 -0.45
C LEU A 276 -16.29 -10.33 -0.80
N PRO A 277 -16.88 -11.30 -0.07
CA PRO A 277 -16.88 -12.72 -0.43
C PRO A 277 -17.43 -12.97 -1.83
N SER A 278 -18.50 -12.27 -2.23
CA SER A 278 -19.05 -12.38 -3.59
C SER A 278 -18.03 -11.89 -4.64
N ALA A 279 -17.32 -10.79 -4.37
CA ALA A 279 -16.28 -10.27 -5.26
C ALA A 279 -15.06 -11.22 -5.34
N ILE A 280 -14.61 -11.78 -4.21
CA ILE A 280 -13.50 -12.75 -4.18
C ILE A 280 -13.89 -14.04 -4.92
N LYS A 281 -15.11 -14.54 -4.70
CA LYS A 281 -15.64 -15.70 -5.45
C LYS A 281 -15.63 -15.43 -6.95
N TRP A 282 -16.13 -14.28 -7.38
CA TRP A 282 -16.12 -13.88 -8.79
C TRP A 282 -14.70 -13.78 -9.37
N LEU A 283 -13.73 -13.24 -8.61
CA LEU A 283 -12.32 -13.19 -9.03
C LEU A 283 -11.72 -14.59 -9.23
N ARG A 284 -12.02 -15.53 -8.33
CA ARG A 284 -11.56 -16.93 -8.43
C ARG A 284 -12.18 -17.62 -9.66
N GLU A 285 -13.48 -17.50 -9.86
CA GLU A 285 -14.19 -18.05 -11.02
C GLU A 285 -13.66 -17.45 -12.34
N THR A 286 -13.45 -16.14 -12.39
CA THR A 286 -12.93 -15.44 -13.57
C THR A 286 -11.51 -15.91 -13.92
N SER A 287 -10.69 -16.15 -12.91
CA SER A 287 -9.33 -16.65 -13.06
C SER A 287 -9.31 -18.10 -13.56
N GLN A 288 -10.16 -18.98 -13.01
CA GLN A 288 -10.30 -20.38 -13.43
C GLN A 288 -10.79 -20.52 -14.88
N GLN A 289 -11.69 -19.64 -15.32
CA GLN A 289 -12.21 -19.65 -16.69
C GLN A 289 -11.17 -19.23 -17.74
N ASN A 290 -10.14 -18.47 -17.35
CA ASN A 290 -9.14 -17.92 -18.27
C ASN A 290 -7.72 -18.35 -17.87
N GLN A 291 -7.44 -19.65 -17.90
CA GLN A 291 -6.15 -20.22 -17.45
C GLN A 291 -4.92 -19.66 -18.21
N SER A 292 -5.10 -19.11 -19.42
CA SER A 292 -4.02 -18.46 -20.18
C SER A 292 -3.69 -17.04 -19.73
N THR A 293 -4.45 -16.47 -18.78
CA THR A 293 -4.34 -15.07 -18.35
C THR A 293 -4.16 -14.98 -16.83
N SER A 294 -3.09 -14.35 -16.37
CA SER A 294 -2.89 -14.11 -14.93
C SER A 294 -3.74 -12.91 -14.47
N CYS A 295 -4.58 -13.09 -13.47
CA CYS A 295 -5.33 -12.03 -12.81
C CYS A 295 -4.49 -11.39 -11.71
N GLN A 296 -4.16 -10.11 -11.87
CA GLN A 296 -3.42 -9.33 -10.89
C GLN A 296 -4.32 -8.26 -10.29
N VAL A 297 -4.68 -8.44 -9.02
CA VAL A 297 -5.70 -7.63 -8.34
C VAL A 297 -5.03 -6.66 -7.36
N LEU A 298 -5.06 -5.36 -7.64
CA LEU A 298 -4.66 -4.34 -6.68
C LEU A 298 -5.80 -4.09 -5.70
N VAL A 299 -5.56 -4.29 -4.41
CA VAL A 299 -6.50 -3.99 -3.32
C VAL A 299 -6.00 -2.76 -2.57
N THR A 300 -6.75 -1.67 -2.63
CA THR A 300 -6.32 -0.39 -2.04
C THR A 300 -7.51 0.53 -1.69
N GLY A 301 -7.23 1.73 -1.18
CA GLY A 301 -8.22 2.73 -0.76
C GLY A 301 -8.58 2.66 0.73
N SER A 302 -8.33 1.53 1.39
CA SER A 302 -8.62 1.36 2.82
C SER A 302 -7.80 0.22 3.43
N LEU A 303 -7.24 0.46 4.61
CA LEU A 303 -6.63 -0.59 5.45
C LEU A 303 -7.66 -1.64 5.91
N HIS A 304 -8.92 -1.24 6.11
CA HIS A 304 -9.99 -2.16 6.50
C HIS A 304 -10.30 -3.16 5.38
N LEU A 305 -10.41 -2.67 4.14
CA LEU A 305 -10.60 -3.52 2.97
C LEU A 305 -9.44 -4.52 2.83
N VAL A 306 -8.20 -4.06 2.96
CA VAL A 306 -7.02 -4.92 2.87
C VAL A 306 -7.03 -6.00 3.96
N GLY A 307 -7.37 -5.64 5.20
CA GLY A 307 -7.51 -6.61 6.30
C GLY A 307 -8.62 -7.64 6.05
N ASP A 308 -9.77 -7.20 5.52
CA ASP A 308 -10.89 -8.09 5.19
C ASP A 308 -10.53 -9.04 4.04
N VAL A 309 -9.81 -8.58 3.01
CA VAL A 309 -9.30 -9.45 1.94
C VAL A 309 -8.30 -10.47 2.48
N LEU A 310 -7.32 -10.04 3.28
CA LEU A 310 -6.32 -10.93 3.88
C LEU A 310 -6.98 -12.07 4.67
N ARG A 311 -8.06 -11.77 5.40
CA ARG A 311 -8.83 -12.75 6.15
C ARG A 311 -9.52 -13.78 5.27
N LEU A 312 -9.97 -13.41 4.06
CA LEU A 312 -10.67 -14.31 3.14
C LEU A 312 -9.74 -15.16 2.25
N ILE A 313 -8.53 -14.66 1.97
CA ILE A 313 -7.58 -15.35 1.08
C ILE A 313 -6.54 -16.21 1.83
N LYS A 314 -6.39 -16.01 3.14
CA LYS A 314 -5.50 -16.82 3.99
C LYS A 314 -6.21 -17.94 4.75
N THR A 315 -7.54 -17.96 4.74
CA THR A 315 -8.37 -19.08 5.20
C THR A 315 -8.44 -20.16 4.13
#